data_AF-A0A241W0Q5-F1
#
_entry.id   AF-A0A241W0Q5-F1
#
_cell.length_a   1.000
_cell.length_b   1.000
_cell.length_c   1.000
_cell.angle_alpha   90.00
_cell.angle_beta   90.00
_cell.angle_gamma   90.00
#
_symmetry.space_group_name_H-M   'P 1'
#
loop_
_entity.id
_entity.type
_entity.pdbx_description
1 polymer ?
#
loop_
_entity_poly.entity_id
_entity_poly.type
_entity_poly.pdbx_seq_one_letter_code
_entity_poly.pdbx_strand_id
1 'polypeptide(L)'
;MSYFNLATAPKYPYFSIFKILCVAILTMLLSACAPKVERQFKQGCKEAGGNNAFCSCVYDKLEAHYGTQTLKDIEDIYKVPADFNERGQAYTLKCIHKLK
;
A
#
# COMPACT_ATOMS: atom_id res chain seq x y z
N MET A 1 31.01 -37.86 -41.01
CA MET A 1 30.56 -36.87 -42.00
C MET A 1 29.07 -36.55 -41.79
N SER A 2 28.77 -35.35 -41.31
CA SER A 2 28.08 -34.32 -42.10
C SER A 2 26.76 -34.59 -42.84
N TYR A 3 25.70 -33.93 -42.32
CA TYR A 3 24.76 -33.02 -42.98
C TYR A 3 23.44 -33.52 -43.65
N PHE A 4 22.32 -33.04 -43.05
CA PHE A 4 21.11 -32.42 -43.64
C PHE A 4 20.14 -33.30 -44.48
N ASN A 5 18.80 -33.19 -44.43
CA ASN A 5 17.83 -32.43 -43.64
C ASN A 5 16.41 -32.87 -44.11
N LEU A 6 15.40 -32.97 -43.22
CA LEU A 6 14.09 -32.27 -43.31
C LEU A 6 13.07 -32.81 -42.27
N ALA A 7 12.34 -31.85 -41.68
CA ALA A 7 11.01 -31.99 -41.07
C ALA A 7 10.88 -32.62 -39.67
N THR A 8 11.31 -31.89 -38.63
CA THR A 8 10.57 -31.88 -37.36
C THR A 8 10.25 -30.44 -36.97
N ALA A 9 8.96 -30.10 -36.99
CA ALA A 9 8.44 -28.80 -36.58
C ALA A 9 8.77 -28.53 -35.09
N PRO A 10 9.18 -27.31 -34.70
CA PRO A 10 9.37 -27.00 -33.29
C PRO A 10 7.99 -26.91 -32.61
N LYS A 11 7.67 -27.90 -31.77
CA LYS A 11 6.49 -27.85 -30.89
C LYS A 11 6.72 -26.82 -29.78
N TYR A 12 6.21 -25.61 -30.03
CA TYR A 12 5.69 -24.61 -29.09
C TYR A 12 6.57 -24.22 -27.87
N PRO A 13 7.41 -23.17 -27.97
CA PRO A 13 8.07 -22.53 -26.83
C PRO A 13 7.12 -21.68 -25.94
N TYR A 14 5.83 -21.58 -26.30
CA TYR A 14 4.88 -20.61 -25.73
C TYR A 14 4.34 -20.98 -24.34
N PHE A 15 4.25 -22.28 -24.02
CA PHE A 15 3.66 -22.76 -22.77
C PHE A 15 4.53 -22.45 -21.53
N SER A 16 5.85 -22.39 -21.71
CA SER A 16 6.80 -22.13 -20.62
C SER A 16 6.90 -20.63 -20.28
N ILE A 17 6.82 -19.77 -21.29
CA ILE A 17 6.86 -18.31 -21.14
C ILE A 17 5.62 -17.80 -20.39
N PHE A 18 4.45 -18.39 -20.67
CA PHE A 18 3.19 -18.03 -20.01
C PHE A 18 3.26 -18.22 -18.48
N LYS A 19 3.93 -19.28 -18.00
CA LYS A 19 4.11 -19.52 -16.55
C LYS A 19 4.99 -18.47 -15.88
N ILE A 20 6.08 -18.08 -16.53
CA ILE A 20 7.01 -17.06 -16.01
C ILE A 20 6.32 -15.70 -15.96
N LEU A 21 5.53 -15.38 -16.99
CA LEU A 21 4.74 -14.16 -17.06
C LEU A 21 3.67 -14.11 -15.95
N CYS A 22 2.96 -15.21 -15.69
CA CYS A 22 1.99 -15.28 -14.60
C CYS A 22 2.65 -15.07 -13.23
N VAL A 23 3.80 -15.67 -12.97
CA VAL A 23 4.54 -15.51 -11.70
C VAL A 23 5.02 -14.06 -11.51
N ALA A 24 5.48 -13.40 -12.58
CA ALA A 24 5.89 -11.98 -12.53
C ALA A 24 4.71 -11.02 -12.28
N ILE A 25 3.53 -11.31 -12.84
CA ILE A 25 2.32 -10.51 -12.59
C ILE A 25 1.85 -10.69 -11.14
N LEU A 26 1.88 -11.93 -10.62
CA LEU A 26 1.52 -12.26 -9.24
C LEU A 26 2.40 -11.54 -8.21
N THR A 27 3.71 -11.45 -8.43
CA THR A 27 4.62 -10.74 -7.51
C THR A 27 4.42 -9.22 -7.51
N MET A 28 3.98 -8.62 -8.63
CA MET A 28 3.62 -7.19 -8.65
C MET A 28 2.36 -6.88 -7.82
N LEU A 29 1.37 -7.78 -7.81
CA LEU A 29 0.14 -7.64 -7.03
C LEU A 29 0.35 -7.75 -5.51
N LEU A 30 1.43 -8.39 -5.06
CA LEU A 30 1.76 -8.55 -3.63
C LEU A 30 2.37 -7.30 -2.99
N SER A 31 2.70 -6.26 -3.77
CA SER A 31 2.91 -4.92 -3.25
C SER A 31 1.55 -4.27 -2.92
N ALA A 32 0.82 -4.89 -1.99
CA ALA A 32 -0.49 -4.46 -1.52
C ALA A 32 -0.43 -2.98 -1.19
N CYS A 33 -1.06 -2.22 -2.07
CA CYS A 33 -0.87 -0.80 -2.21
C CYS A 33 -1.67 -0.14 -1.10
N ALA A 34 -1.04 0.16 0.05
CA ALA A 34 -1.67 0.98 1.08
C ALA A 34 -2.38 2.16 0.40
N PRO A 35 -3.68 2.42 0.68
CA PRO A 35 -4.44 3.44 -0.03
C PRO A 35 -3.70 4.78 -0.03
N LYS A 36 -3.84 5.56 -1.11
CA LYS A 36 -3.09 6.82 -1.29
C LYS A 36 -3.16 7.73 -0.06
N VAL A 37 -4.35 7.82 0.55
CA VAL A 37 -4.59 8.59 1.78
C VAL A 37 -3.76 8.09 2.97
N GLU A 38 -3.66 6.77 3.17
CA GLU A 38 -2.82 6.17 4.21
C GLU A 38 -1.35 6.53 3.99
N ARG A 39 -0.89 6.40 2.74
CA ARG A 39 0.50 6.72 2.38
C ARG A 39 0.83 8.18 2.66
N GLN A 40 -0.04 9.11 2.23
CA GLN A 40 0.15 10.54 2.44
C GLN A 40 0.11 10.90 3.93
N PHE A 41 -0.85 10.34 4.69
CA PHE A 41 -0.92 10.55 6.12
C PHE A 41 0.34 10.03 6.83
N LYS A 42 0.74 8.77 6.57
CA LYS A 42 1.93 8.17 7.18
C LYS A 42 3.20 8.91 6.78
N GLN A 43 3.27 9.44 5.55
CA GLN A 43 4.38 10.27 5.11
C GLN A 43 4.44 11.58 5.91
N GLY A 44 3.36 12.35 5.97
CA GLY A 44 3.31 13.60 6.74
C GLY A 44 3.59 13.38 8.23
N CYS A 45 3.10 12.28 8.81
CA CYS A 45 3.40 11.90 10.18
C CYS A 45 4.90 11.61 10.41
N LYS A 46 5.57 10.94 9.46
CA LYS A 46 7.02 10.70 9.52
C LYS A 46 7.81 11.99 9.38
N GLU A 47 7.40 12.87 8.47
CA GLU A 47 8.00 14.20 8.30
C GLU A 47 7.85 15.06 9.56
N ALA A 48 6.77 14.87 10.32
CA ALA A 48 6.56 15.48 11.64
C ALA A 48 7.36 14.83 12.79
N GLY A 49 8.20 13.82 12.51
CA GLY A 49 9.07 13.16 13.50
C GLY A 49 8.57 11.81 14.01
N GLY A 50 7.49 11.27 13.46
CA GLY A 50 7.00 9.92 13.79
C GLY A 50 7.82 8.79 13.14
N ASN A 51 7.78 7.59 13.73
CA ASN A 51 8.28 6.38 13.09
C ASN A 51 7.14 5.59 12.41
N ASN A 52 7.46 4.54 11.64
CA ASN A 52 6.47 3.78 10.88
C ASN A 52 5.40 3.12 11.77
N ALA A 53 5.81 2.54 12.91
CA ALA A 53 4.91 1.87 13.84
C ALA A 53 3.94 2.84 14.53
N PHE A 54 4.43 4.01 14.92
CA PHE A 54 3.65 5.10 15.50
C PHE A 54 2.65 5.66 14.47
N CYS A 55 3.13 6.06 13.28
CA CYS A 55 2.27 6.64 12.25
C CYS A 55 1.20 5.67 11.77
N SER A 56 1.51 4.38 11.71
CA SER A 56 0.52 3.33 11.44
C SER A 56 -0.52 3.26 12.55
N CYS A 57 -0.12 3.20 13.81
CA CYS A 57 -1.06 3.17 14.93
C CYS A 57 -2.04 4.36 14.97
N VAL A 58 -1.54 5.57 14.69
CA VAL A 58 -2.39 6.76 14.67
C VAL A 58 -3.37 6.71 13.50
N TYR A 59 -2.88 6.36 12.30
CA TYR A 59 -3.73 6.23 11.11
C TYR A 59 -4.82 5.18 11.33
N ASP A 60 -4.46 3.98 11.81
CA ASP A 60 -5.40 2.87 12.00
C ASP A 60 -6.54 3.27 12.97
N LYS A 61 -6.23 4.06 14.01
CA LYS A 61 -7.23 4.57 14.95
C LYS A 61 -8.14 5.64 14.33
N LEU A 62 -7.59 6.52 13.51
CA LEU A 62 -8.37 7.51 12.76
C LEU A 62 -9.28 6.81 11.75
N GLU A 63 -8.75 5.84 11.00
CA GLU A 63 -9.51 5.09 9.99
C GLU A 63 -10.60 4.23 10.62
N ALA A 64 -10.32 3.56 11.74
CA ALA A 64 -11.34 2.80 12.46
C ALA A 64 -12.48 3.69 12.99
N HIS A 65 -12.20 4.96 13.30
CA HIS A 65 -13.19 5.87 13.84
C HIS A 65 -14.01 6.59 12.74
N TYR A 66 -13.34 7.14 11.73
CA TYR A 66 -13.97 7.98 10.70
C TYR A 66 -14.30 7.20 9.42
N GLY A 67 -13.66 6.05 9.21
CA GLY A 67 -13.70 5.32 7.96
C GLY A 67 -12.79 5.93 6.90
N THR A 68 -12.41 5.12 5.93
CA THR A 68 -11.49 5.51 4.86
C THR A 68 -12.05 6.63 3.97
N GLN A 69 -13.38 6.71 3.81
CA GLN A 69 -13.98 7.73 2.93
C GLN A 69 -13.88 9.13 3.54
N THR A 70 -14.23 9.30 4.83
CA THR A 70 -14.08 10.58 5.52
C THR A 70 -12.61 11.04 5.55
N LEU A 71 -11.66 10.12 5.72
CA LEU A 71 -10.23 10.46 5.65
C LEU A 71 -9.73 10.84 4.25
N LYS A 72 -10.44 10.47 3.17
CA LYS A 72 -10.14 10.99 1.83
C LYS A 72 -10.67 12.40 1.64
N ASP A 73 -11.79 12.70 2.28
CA ASP A 73 -12.52 13.95 2.09
C ASP A 73 -11.99 15.11 2.96
N ILE A 74 -11.12 14.85 3.95
CA ILE A 74 -10.47 15.89 4.79
C ILE A 74 -9.51 16.82 4.04
N GLU A 75 -9.20 16.56 2.76
CA GLU A 75 -8.53 17.54 1.89
C GLU A 75 -9.41 18.80 1.69
N ASP A 76 -10.74 18.66 1.80
CA ASP A 76 -11.69 19.76 1.82
C ASP A 76 -11.93 20.21 3.27
N ILE A 77 -11.52 21.43 3.58
CA ILE A 77 -11.60 21.97 4.96
C ILE A 77 -13.03 22.02 5.50
N TYR A 78 -14.05 22.10 4.63
CA TYR A 78 -15.46 22.07 5.04
C TYR A 78 -15.97 20.68 5.39
N LYS A 79 -15.23 19.63 5.02
CA LYS A 79 -15.57 18.23 5.32
C LYS A 79 -14.78 17.65 6.48
N VAL A 80 -13.91 18.44 7.11
CA VAL A 80 -13.18 18.02 8.30
C VAL A 80 -14.14 17.86 9.47
N PRO A 81 -14.22 16.68 10.11
CA PRO A 81 -15.06 16.49 11.29
C PRO A 81 -14.68 17.45 12.41
N ALA A 82 -15.67 18.00 13.11
CA ALA A 82 -15.43 19.01 14.16
C ALA A 82 -14.53 18.50 15.30
N ASP A 83 -14.53 17.19 15.54
CA ASP A 83 -13.74 16.52 16.59
C ASP A 83 -12.41 15.93 16.08
N PHE A 84 -12.04 16.19 14.81
CA PHE A 84 -10.86 15.58 14.18
C PHE A 84 -9.57 15.90 14.93
N ASN A 85 -9.38 17.15 15.36
CA ASN A 85 -8.17 17.57 16.06
C ASN A 85 -8.07 16.94 17.46
N GLU A 86 -9.16 16.98 18.23
CA GLU A 86 -9.21 16.39 19.57
C GLU A 86 -8.92 14.89 19.53
N ARG A 87 -9.57 14.18 18.59
CA ARG A 87 -9.33 12.74 18.42
C ARG A 87 -7.94 12.43 17.87
N GLY A 88 -7.42 13.24 16.95
CA GLY A 88 -6.05 13.13 16.45
C GLY A 88 -5.02 13.21 17.59
N GLN A 89 -5.18 14.16 18.51
CA GLN A 89 -4.34 14.28 19.70
C GLN A 89 -4.53 13.09 20.66
N ALA A 90 -5.78 12.69 20.92
CA ALA A 90 -6.07 11.55 21.78
C ALA A 90 -5.44 10.25 21.24
N TYR A 91 -5.45 10.03 19.93
CA TYR A 91 -4.84 8.86 19.29
C TYR A 91 -3.32 8.93 19.26
N THR A 92 -2.76 10.12 19.09
CA THR A 92 -1.33 10.36 19.24
C THR A 92 -0.85 9.91 20.63
N LEU A 93 -1.51 10.36 21.69
CA LEU A 93 -1.18 9.96 23.06
C LEU A 93 -1.34 8.45 23.29
N LYS A 94 -2.38 7.83 22.72
CA LYS A 94 -2.56 6.37 22.80
C LYS A 94 -1.46 5.58 22.06
N CYS A 95 -0.85 6.15 21.05
CA CYS A 95 0.17 5.49 20.22
C CYS A 95 1.61 5.87 20.58
N ILE A 96 1.84 6.86 21.44
CA ILE A 96 3.17 7.44 21.70
C ILE A 96 4.23 6.43 22.15
N HIS A 97 3.80 5.36 22.82
CA HIS A 97 4.67 4.25 23.21
C HIS A 97 5.36 3.55 22.03
N LYS A 98 4.82 3.68 20.80
CA LYS A 98 5.39 3.11 19.57
C LYS A 98 6.47 3.98 18.91
N LEU A 99 6.77 5.16 19.45
CA LEU A 99 7.86 6.01 18.93
C LEU A 99 9.25 5.49 19.29
N LYS A 100 9.36 4.71 20.38
CA LYS A 100 10.62 4.12 20.86
C LYS A 100 10.97 2.83 20.11
#